data_AF-A0A534QK36-F1
#
_entry.id   AF-A0A534QK36-F1
#
_cell.length_a   1.000
_cell.length_b   1.000
_cell.length_c   1.000
_cell.angle_alpha   90.00
_cell.angle_beta   90.00
_cell.angle_gamma   90.00
#
_symmetry.space_group_name_H-M   'P 1'
#
loop_
_entity.id
_entity.type
_entity.pdbx_description
1 polymer ?
#
loop_
_entity_poly.entity_id
_entity_poly.type
_entity_poly.pdbx_seq_one_letter_code
_entity_poly.pdbx_strand_id
1 'polypeptide(L)'
;MRLLKRSLLAALLTLPCLGRAADLPVRYAVQEKPLKAAIAGTSLTFELFRDPACATTAVHSASVLIENVTFITKIKQFTPKGDTKLPSTDEFAVTLSGVSADGNVYLKVTGTGVVPVGGACQAQAAQVIAPNCVDGIRNQAETDVDCGGPTTCLRCAATKSCNANSDCQSNACQAGVCTDGFTDGTETDVDCGGMNMCPRCADGKACTTGGDCQNSSCSGNVCQAPSCTDMVRNDGETDVDCGGTNACPRCGIHQMCAAGSDCQSGLCMGGVCEPAPNCMDGMVNGGETDVDCGGATACPRCANGFNCLAGSDCLSSVCSMSRCQTPSCTDMIRNGGESDVDCGGMTMCARCATGKMCTVNGDCLSSICSGGTCQ
;
A
#
# COMPACT_ATOMS: atom_id res chain seq x y z
N MET A 1 -52.53 12.64 48.90
CA MET A 1 -52.61 11.30 48.26
C MET A 1 -51.19 10.91 47.87
N ARG A 2 -50.47 10.18 48.74
CA ARG A 2 -50.21 8.72 48.68
C ARG A 2 -49.72 8.25 47.31
N LEU A 3 -48.48 7.75 47.27
CA LEU A 3 -48.02 6.49 46.64
C LEU A 3 -46.49 6.40 46.86
N LEU A 4 -46.01 5.78 47.96
CA LEU A 4 -45.69 4.35 48.17
C LEU A 4 -44.53 3.77 47.32
N LYS A 5 -43.39 3.63 48.01
CA LYS A 5 -42.43 2.49 48.05
C LYS A 5 -42.35 1.57 46.82
N ARG A 6 -41.14 1.45 46.24
CA ARG A 6 -40.59 0.16 45.78
C ARG A 6 -39.11 0.05 46.14
N SER A 7 -38.83 -0.72 47.19
CA SER A 7 -37.51 -1.27 47.50
C SER A 7 -37.15 -2.28 46.41
N LEU A 8 -36.09 -2.02 45.64
CA LEU A 8 -35.41 -3.07 44.87
C LEU A 8 -34.42 -3.77 45.81
N LEU A 9 -34.74 -5.00 46.19
CA LEU A 9 -33.78 -5.97 46.69
C LEU A 9 -32.80 -6.28 45.55
N ALA A 10 -31.55 -5.85 45.67
CA ALA A 10 -30.45 -6.36 44.85
C ALA A 10 -30.06 -7.74 45.39
N ALA A 11 -30.50 -8.80 44.71
CA ALA A 11 -30.00 -10.14 44.94
C ALA A 11 -28.55 -10.21 44.42
N LEU A 12 -27.58 -10.09 45.33
CA LEU A 12 -26.17 -10.37 45.06
C LEU A 12 -26.04 -11.89 44.79
N LEU A 13 -26.07 -12.26 43.50
CA LEU A 13 -25.60 -13.56 43.03
C LEU A 13 -24.09 -13.60 43.19
N THR A 14 -23.63 -14.20 44.28
CA THR A 14 -22.24 -14.62 44.46
C THR A 14 -21.98 -15.81 43.53
N LEU A 15 -21.54 -15.53 42.29
CA LEU A 15 -20.95 -16.57 41.46
C LEU A 15 -19.65 -17.05 42.15
N PRO A 16 -19.52 -18.35 42.48
CA PRO A 16 -18.25 -18.89 42.92
C PRO A 16 -17.23 -18.73 41.78
N CYS A 17 -16.10 -18.09 42.10
CA CYS A 17 -14.97 -17.96 41.21
C CYS A 17 -14.53 -19.37 40.79
N LEU A 18 -14.80 -19.73 39.54
CA LEU A 18 -14.26 -20.94 38.92
C LEU A 18 -12.75 -20.75 38.81
N GLY A 19 -11.99 -21.33 39.73
CA GLY A 19 -10.54 -21.45 39.60
C GLY A 19 -10.21 -22.10 38.27
N ARG A 20 -9.47 -21.41 37.41
CA ARG A 20 -9.11 -21.90 36.08
C ARG A 20 -8.19 -23.09 36.22
N ALA A 21 -8.63 -24.24 35.74
CA ALA A 21 -7.85 -25.46 35.69
C ALA A 21 -6.77 -25.31 34.59
N ALA A 22 -5.51 -25.55 34.92
CA ALA A 22 -4.36 -25.46 34.01
C ALA A 22 -3.64 -26.81 33.89
N ASP A 23 -2.91 -27.01 32.79
CA ASP A 23 -2.07 -28.18 32.60
C ASP A 23 -0.76 -28.00 33.39
N LEU A 24 -0.43 -28.94 34.29
CA LEU A 24 0.74 -28.88 35.16
C LEU A 24 1.76 -29.97 34.81
N PRO A 25 2.95 -29.63 34.29
CA PRO A 25 4.04 -30.58 34.15
C PRO A 25 4.63 -30.94 35.51
N VAL A 26 4.64 -32.23 35.85
CA VAL A 26 5.16 -32.75 37.12
C VAL A 26 6.33 -33.71 36.87
N ARG A 27 7.24 -33.85 37.84
CA ARG A 27 8.42 -34.71 37.83
C ARG A 27 8.53 -35.51 39.12
N TYR A 28 8.92 -36.78 39.05
CA TYR A 28 9.03 -37.65 40.22
C TYR A 28 10.17 -38.66 40.06
N ALA A 29 11.03 -38.74 41.07
CA ALA A 29 12.22 -39.58 41.10
C ALA A 29 11.94 -40.94 41.74
N VAL A 30 12.32 -42.01 41.05
CA VAL A 30 12.16 -43.41 41.48
C VAL A 30 13.39 -44.26 41.22
N GLN A 31 13.46 -45.40 41.89
CA GLN A 31 14.52 -46.36 41.65
C GLN A 31 14.34 -47.05 40.29
N GLU A 32 15.44 -47.15 39.54
CA GLU A 32 15.45 -47.73 38.18
C GLU A 32 15.05 -49.22 38.17
N LYS A 33 15.55 -50.02 39.13
CA LYS A 33 15.37 -51.48 39.10
C LYS A 33 13.91 -51.92 39.32
N PRO A 34 13.18 -51.41 40.34
CA PRO A 34 11.78 -51.77 40.53
C PRO A 34 10.88 -51.27 39.40
N LEU A 35 11.17 -50.11 38.82
CA LEU A 35 10.38 -49.55 37.72
C LEU A 35 10.51 -50.38 36.45
N LYS A 36 11.71 -50.90 36.13
CA LYS A 36 11.92 -51.81 35.00
C LYS A 36 11.16 -53.14 35.10
N ALA A 37 10.74 -53.52 36.31
CA ALA A 37 9.94 -54.71 36.52
C ALA A 37 8.43 -54.45 36.36
N ALA A 38 8.00 -53.20 36.14
CA ALA A 38 6.61 -52.87 35.89
C ALA A 38 6.15 -53.36 34.51
N ILE A 39 4.90 -53.83 34.44
CA ILE A 39 4.30 -54.40 33.22
C ILE A 39 3.55 -53.28 32.47
N ALA A 40 3.65 -53.26 31.14
CA ALA A 40 2.87 -52.35 30.29
C ALA A 40 1.36 -52.49 30.54
N GLY A 41 0.61 -51.39 30.50
CA GLY A 41 -0.83 -51.36 30.81
C GLY A 41 -1.15 -51.23 32.31
N THR A 42 -0.14 -51.07 33.18
CA THR A 42 -0.39 -50.74 34.59
C THR A 42 -0.65 -49.23 34.75
N SER A 43 -1.71 -48.88 35.48
CA SER A 43 -2.02 -47.48 35.80
C SER A 43 -1.21 -47.01 37.00
N LEU A 44 -0.54 -45.87 36.86
CA LEU A 44 0.10 -45.14 37.94
C LEU A 44 -0.84 -44.01 38.38
N THR A 45 -0.99 -43.85 39.69
CA THR A 45 -1.84 -42.82 40.28
C THR A 45 -0.97 -41.66 40.76
N PHE A 46 -1.25 -40.47 40.25
CA PHE A 46 -0.56 -39.22 40.52
C PHE A 46 -1.46 -38.36 41.41
N GLU A 47 -1.03 -38.09 42.63
CA GLU A 47 -1.78 -37.32 43.62
C GLU A 47 -1.00 -36.08 44.03
N LEU A 48 -1.63 -34.91 43.91
CA LEU A 48 -1.06 -33.62 44.28
C LEU A 48 -1.56 -33.15 45.64
N PHE A 49 -0.65 -32.72 46.51
CA PHE A 49 -0.91 -32.26 47.87
C PHE A 49 -0.37 -30.84 48.08
N ARG A 50 -0.93 -30.13 49.07
CA ARG A 50 -0.44 -28.80 49.48
C ARG A 50 0.59 -28.86 50.61
N ASP A 51 0.74 -30.01 51.24
CA ASP A 51 1.63 -30.20 52.37
C ASP A 51 2.85 -31.07 52.00
N PRO A 52 4.04 -30.77 52.55
CA PRO A 52 5.27 -31.51 52.27
C PRO A 52 5.28 -32.96 52.77
N ALA A 53 4.32 -33.35 53.61
CA ALA A 53 4.19 -34.71 54.11
C ALA A 53 3.22 -35.56 53.27
N CYS A 54 2.51 -34.97 52.30
CA CYS A 54 1.39 -35.57 51.57
C CYS A 54 0.37 -36.24 52.51
N ALA A 55 0.08 -35.58 53.64
CA ALA A 55 -0.78 -36.08 54.71
C ALA A 55 -2.21 -35.52 54.64
N THR A 56 -2.43 -34.45 53.87
CA THR A 56 -3.76 -33.87 53.64
C THR A 56 -4.50 -34.56 52.50
N THR A 57 -5.75 -34.18 52.22
CA THR A 57 -6.48 -34.69 51.05
C THR A 57 -5.83 -34.18 49.76
N ALA A 58 -5.67 -35.07 48.78
CA ALA A 58 -5.15 -34.69 47.48
C ALA A 58 -6.04 -33.62 46.81
N VAL A 59 -5.42 -32.55 46.32
CA VAL A 59 -6.09 -31.45 45.59
C VAL A 59 -6.46 -31.87 44.18
N HIS A 60 -5.67 -32.76 43.60
CA HIS A 60 -5.90 -33.31 42.27
C HIS A 60 -5.36 -34.74 42.23
N SER A 61 -6.08 -35.62 41.53
CA SER A 61 -5.70 -37.01 41.34
C SER A 61 -5.94 -37.40 39.90
N ALA A 62 -4.92 -37.99 39.27
CA ALA A 62 -4.96 -38.45 37.90
C ALA A 62 -4.37 -39.85 37.80
N SER A 63 -4.93 -40.68 36.92
CA SER A 63 -4.39 -42.01 36.63
C SER A 63 -3.86 -42.04 35.21
N VAL A 64 -2.58 -42.38 35.07
CA VAL A 64 -1.88 -42.40 33.77
C VAL A 64 -1.26 -43.78 33.61
N LEU A 65 -1.43 -44.39 32.44
CA LEU A 65 -0.81 -45.67 32.12
C LEU A 65 0.71 -45.50 32.00
N ILE A 66 1.48 -46.49 32.47
CA ILE A 66 2.94 -46.42 32.50
C ILE A 66 3.57 -46.15 31.12
N GLU A 67 2.95 -46.61 30.03
CA GLU A 67 3.38 -46.34 28.65
C GLU A 67 3.19 -44.88 28.19
N ASN A 68 2.27 -44.15 28.82
CA ASN A 68 1.98 -42.74 28.51
C ASN A 68 2.80 -41.77 29.37
N VAL A 69 3.57 -42.30 30.32
CA VAL A 69 4.56 -41.53 31.05
C VAL A 69 5.77 -41.37 30.14
N THR A 70 5.99 -40.15 29.64
CA THR A 70 7.15 -39.81 28.82
C THR A 70 8.43 -40.30 29.51
N PHE A 71 9.22 -41.21 28.89
CA PHE A 71 10.42 -41.75 29.53
C PHE A 71 11.61 -40.79 29.45
N ILE A 72 12.34 -40.73 30.57
CA ILE A 72 13.07 -39.57 31.03
C ILE A 72 14.50 -39.89 31.43
N THR A 73 15.26 -38.81 31.46
CA THR A 73 16.69 -38.73 31.74
C THR A 73 17.10 -39.52 32.98
N LYS A 74 18.08 -40.41 32.81
CA LYS A 74 18.81 -41.01 33.94
C LYS A 74 19.46 -39.91 34.76
N ILE A 75 19.16 -39.85 36.05
CA ILE A 75 19.85 -38.92 36.95
C ILE A 75 21.18 -39.56 37.37
N LYS A 76 22.29 -39.05 36.82
CA LYS A 76 23.63 -39.39 37.31
C LYS A 76 23.88 -38.62 38.61
N GLN A 77 23.70 -39.28 39.74
CA GLN A 77 24.03 -38.72 41.04
C GLN A 77 25.53 -38.87 41.31
N PHE A 78 26.18 -37.78 41.73
CA PHE A 78 27.57 -37.80 42.17
C PHE A 78 27.64 -38.23 43.63
N THR A 79 28.32 -39.34 43.92
CA THR A 79 28.58 -39.78 45.29
C THR A 79 30.01 -39.40 45.69
N PRO A 80 30.21 -38.52 46.69
CA PRO A 80 31.53 -38.19 47.21
C PRO A 80 32.28 -39.42 47.72
N LYS A 81 33.61 -39.38 47.66
CA LYS A 81 34.46 -40.50 48.10
C LYS A 81 34.27 -40.76 49.59
N GLY A 82 33.75 -41.94 49.95
CA GLY A 82 33.51 -42.36 51.34
C GLY A 82 32.04 -42.36 51.77
N ASP A 83 31.12 -41.92 50.90
CA ASP A 83 29.68 -41.94 51.17
C ASP A 83 29.02 -43.24 50.65
N THR A 84 27.81 -43.51 51.13
CA THR A 84 26.98 -44.63 50.68
C THR A 84 26.60 -44.46 49.21
N LYS A 85 26.78 -45.51 48.41
CA LYS A 85 26.45 -45.50 46.99
C LYS A 85 24.94 -45.30 46.81
N LEU A 86 24.56 -44.17 46.21
CA LEU A 86 23.17 -43.86 45.92
C LEU A 86 22.61 -44.84 44.87
N PRO A 87 21.31 -45.22 44.98
CA PRO A 87 20.69 -46.11 44.01
C PRO A 87 20.56 -45.44 42.63
N SER A 88 20.62 -46.26 41.57
CA SER A 88 20.30 -45.78 40.23
C SER A 88 18.88 -45.22 40.22
N THR A 89 18.76 -43.94 39.87
CA THR A 89 17.52 -43.17 39.94
C THR A 89 17.11 -42.73 38.55
N ASP A 90 15.87 -43.04 38.19
CA ASP A 90 15.19 -42.51 37.01
C ASP A 90 14.19 -41.45 37.49
N GLU A 91 14.06 -40.37 36.76
CA GLU A 91 12.95 -39.43 36.94
C GLU A 91 11.87 -39.81 35.92
N PHE A 92 10.61 -39.60 36.25
CA PHE A 92 9.55 -39.56 35.25
C PHE A 92 8.77 -38.25 35.33
N ALA A 93 8.12 -37.87 34.25
CA ALA A 93 7.50 -36.58 34.05
C ALA A 93 6.30 -36.77 33.15
N VAL A 94 5.24 -36.09 33.54
CA VAL A 94 3.94 -36.16 32.88
C VAL A 94 3.29 -34.80 33.05
N THR A 95 2.44 -34.42 32.11
CA THR A 95 1.62 -33.21 32.25
C THR A 95 0.25 -33.64 32.75
N LEU A 96 -0.12 -33.19 33.94
CA LEU A 96 -1.45 -33.42 34.53
C LEU A 96 -2.40 -32.33 34.06
N SER A 97 -3.48 -32.71 33.38
CA SER A 97 -4.45 -31.74 32.88
C SER A 97 -5.50 -31.37 33.91
N GLY A 98 -5.89 -30.10 33.91
CA GLY A 98 -6.99 -29.61 34.74
C GLY A 98 -6.67 -29.46 36.22
N VAL A 99 -5.44 -29.08 36.56
CA VAL A 99 -5.00 -28.80 37.93
C VAL A 99 -5.39 -27.37 38.32
N SER A 100 -6.18 -27.21 39.38
CA SER A 100 -6.62 -25.91 39.93
C SER A 100 -5.86 -25.54 41.21
N ALA A 101 -4.60 -25.95 41.33
CA ALA A 101 -3.81 -25.77 42.55
C ALA A 101 -2.92 -24.53 42.46
N ASP A 102 -3.22 -23.53 43.28
CA ASP A 102 -2.35 -22.37 43.49
C ASP A 102 -1.29 -22.65 44.57
N GLY A 103 -0.03 -22.32 44.27
CA GLY A 103 1.11 -22.36 45.22
C GLY A 103 2.02 -23.58 45.10
N ASN A 104 2.82 -23.84 46.14
CA ASN A 104 3.72 -24.99 46.19
C ASN A 104 2.90 -26.29 46.29
N VAL A 105 3.12 -27.20 45.33
CA VAL A 105 2.48 -28.51 45.31
C VAL A 105 3.51 -29.62 45.45
N TYR A 106 3.08 -30.70 46.09
CA TYR A 106 3.88 -31.89 46.31
C TYR A 106 3.19 -33.07 45.65
N LEU A 107 3.95 -33.88 44.92
CA LEU A 107 3.43 -35.03 44.21
C LEU A 107 3.77 -36.30 44.99
N LYS A 108 2.78 -37.18 45.11
CA LYS A 108 2.97 -38.58 45.50
C LYS A 108 2.48 -39.44 44.35
N VAL A 109 3.29 -40.42 43.97
CA VAL A 109 2.94 -41.36 42.91
C VAL A 109 2.89 -42.76 43.51
N THR A 110 1.82 -43.48 43.20
CA THR A 110 1.62 -44.86 43.64
C THR A 110 1.32 -45.75 42.44
N GLY A 111 1.77 -47.00 42.51
CA GLY A 111 1.61 -47.98 41.43
C GLY A 111 2.67 -49.07 41.48
N THR A 112 2.49 -50.09 40.66
CA THR A 112 3.42 -51.22 40.58
C THR A 112 4.80 -50.76 40.09
N GLY A 113 5.85 -51.09 40.82
CA GLY A 113 7.24 -50.73 40.46
C GLY A 113 7.66 -49.31 40.86
N VAL A 114 6.78 -48.49 41.44
CA VAL A 114 7.09 -47.14 41.91
C VAL A 114 7.72 -47.22 43.30
N VAL A 115 9.03 -47.03 43.38
CA VAL A 115 9.77 -46.90 44.65
C VAL A 115 10.45 -45.53 44.70
N PRO A 116 9.99 -44.58 45.53
CA PRO A 116 10.52 -43.22 45.56
C PRO A 116 11.96 -43.14 46.07
N VAL A 117 12.70 -42.14 45.59
CA VAL A 117 14.04 -41.79 46.06
C VAL A 117 13.98 -40.46 46.82
N GLY A 118 14.50 -40.39 48.04
CA GLY A 118 14.52 -39.16 48.86
C GLY A 118 13.23 -38.84 49.64
N GLY A 119 12.15 -39.59 49.42
CA GLY A 119 10.86 -39.45 50.13
C GLY A 119 9.66 -39.72 49.21
N ALA A 120 8.54 -40.22 49.76
CA ALA A 120 7.34 -40.52 48.98
C ALA A 120 6.55 -39.29 48.53
N CYS A 121 6.80 -38.13 49.15
CA CYS A 121 6.20 -36.85 48.81
C CYS A 121 7.31 -35.97 48.24
N GLN A 122 7.26 -35.65 46.95
CA GLN A 122 8.32 -34.91 46.27
C GLN A 122 7.80 -33.53 45.85
N ALA A 123 8.50 -32.49 46.29
CA ALA A 123 8.18 -31.12 45.91
C ALA A 123 8.26 -30.98 44.38
N GLN A 124 7.19 -30.46 43.79
CA GLN A 124 7.19 -30.13 42.39
C GLN A 124 7.77 -28.73 42.24
N ALA A 125 8.61 -28.52 41.21
CA ALA A 125 9.03 -27.18 40.87
C ALA A 125 7.75 -26.38 40.60
N ALA A 126 7.44 -25.43 41.49
CA ALA A 126 6.35 -24.51 41.32
C ALA A 126 6.65 -23.63 40.11
N GLN A 127 6.39 -24.14 38.91
CA GLN A 127 6.19 -23.33 37.72
C GLN A 127 4.70 -23.09 37.56
N VAL A 128 4.08 -22.60 38.62
CA VAL A 128 3.04 -21.60 38.41
C VAL A 128 3.82 -20.30 38.44
N ILE A 129 4.34 -19.88 37.27
CA ILE A 129 4.61 -18.46 37.08
C ILE A 129 3.25 -17.84 37.40
N ALA A 130 3.17 -17.12 38.52
CA ALA A 130 1.97 -16.36 38.83
C ALA A 130 1.68 -15.54 37.57
N PRO A 131 0.57 -15.80 36.87
CA PRO A 131 0.32 -15.20 35.58
C PRO A 131 0.37 -13.69 35.76
N ASN A 132 1.40 -13.09 35.20
CA ASN A 132 1.56 -11.66 35.14
C ASN A 132 1.59 -11.32 33.65
N CYS A 133 1.10 -10.14 33.31
CA CYS A 133 0.92 -9.75 31.92
C CYS A 133 2.26 -9.33 31.27
N VAL A 134 3.38 -9.95 31.68
CA VAL A 134 4.76 -9.68 31.26
C VAL A 134 5.59 -10.98 31.26
N ASP A 135 4.95 -12.12 31.00
CA ASP A 135 5.57 -13.46 31.03
C ASP A 135 6.02 -13.96 29.63
N GLY A 136 5.86 -13.15 28.59
CA GLY A 136 6.36 -13.41 27.24
C GLY A 136 5.47 -14.34 26.41
N ILE A 137 4.28 -14.70 26.91
CA ILE A 137 3.35 -15.61 26.24
C ILE A 137 1.94 -15.03 26.25
N ARG A 138 1.11 -15.33 25.23
CA ARG A 138 -0.28 -14.85 25.18
C ARG A 138 -1.19 -15.77 25.99
N ASN A 139 -1.52 -15.40 27.22
CA ASN A 139 -2.34 -16.22 28.13
C ASN A 139 -3.36 -15.37 28.92
N GLN A 140 -4.15 -16.00 29.81
CA GLN A 140 -4.90 -15.31 30.89
C GLN A 140 -5.82 -14.14 30.47
N ALA A 141 -6.40 -14.25 29.28
CA ALA A 141 -7.29 -13.28 28.61
C ALA A 141 -6.59 -12.05 28.01
N GLU A 142 -5.28 -12.08 27.84
CA GLU A 142 -4.53 -11.11 27.03
C GLU A 142 -5.01 -11.06 25.58
N THR A 143 -5.05 -9.86 25.02
CA THR A 143 -5.40 -9.66 23.62
C THR A 143 -4.20 -9.85 22.69
N ASP A 144 -2.98 -9.61 23.17
CA ASP A 144 -1.70 -9.93 22.51
C ASP A 144 -0.64 -10.23 23.59
N VAL A 145 0.51 -10.80 23.22
CA VAL A 145 1.57 -11.22 24.16
C VAL A 145 1.93 -10.07 25.10
N ASP A 146 1.74 -10.28 26.40
CA ASP A 146 2.01 -9.33 27.49
C ASP A 146 1.15 -8.05 27.48
N CYS A 147 -0.01 -8.05 26.82
CA CYS A 147 -0.87 -6.87 26.80
C CYS A 147 -2.37 -7.12 26.53
N GLY A 148 -3.17 -6.18 27.04
CA GLY A 148 -4.63 -6.14 26.92
C GLY A 148 -5.35 -7.25 27.67
N GLY A 149 -6.68 -7.32 27.55
CA GLY A 149 -7.50 -8.19 28.38
C GLY A 149 -8.00 -7.52 29.68
N PRO A 150 -8.31 -8.29 30.75
CA PRO A 150 -8.89 -7.74 31.98
C PRO A 150 -8.02 -6.62 32.56
N THR A 151 -8.65 -5.69 33.28
CA THR A 151 -8.10 -4.39 33.75
C THR A 151 -6.82 -4.46 34.60
N THR A 152 -6.32 -5.66 34.87
CA THR A 152 -5.06 -5.94 35.54
C THR A 152 -3.85 -5.93 34.61
N CYS A 153 -4.03 -6.02 33.29
CA CYS A 153 -2.95 -6.02 32.31
C CYS A 153 -2.68 -4.63 31.71
N LEU A 154 -1.41 -4.39 31.31
CA LEU A 154 -1.04 -3.17 30.61
C LEU A 154 -1.72 -3.13 29.24
N ARG A 155 -2.11 -1.92 28.81
CA ARG A 155 -2.72 -1.73 27.50
C ARG A 155 -1.71 -1.94 26.39
N CYS A 156 -2.14 -2.54 25.29
CA CYS A 156 -1.34 -2.81 24.10
C CYS A 156 -0.90 -1.52 23.42
N ALA A 157 0.39 -1.44 23.08
CA ALA A 157 0.93 -0.39 22.23
C ALA A 157 0.43 -0.54 20.78
N ALA A 158 0.59 0.51 19.96
CA ALA A 158 0.07 0.54 18.58
C ALA A 158 0.61 -0.57 17.64
N THR A 159 1.69 -1.26 18.02
CA THR A 159 2.29 -2.37 17.27
C THR A 159 1.78 -3.75 17.70
N LYS A 160 0.77 -3.81 18.57
CA LYS A 160 0.24 -5.02 19.19
C LYS A 160 -1.28 -5.10 18.98
N SER A 161 -1.85 -6.30 18.95
CA SER A 161 -3.28 -6.51 18.73
C SER A 161 -4.10 -6.28 20.01
N CYS A 162 -5.16 -5.49 19.92
CA CYS A 162 -6.15 -5.35 20.98
C CYS A 162 -7.54 -5.74 20.46
N ASN A 163 -8.47 -6.14 21.36
CA ASN A 163 -9.84 -6.57 21.00
C ASN A 163 -10.95 -5.67 21.59
N ALA A 164 -10.63 -4.72 22.46
CA ALA A 164 -11.54 -3.70 22.96
C ALA A 164 -10.83 -2.37 23.23
N ASN A 165 -11.54 -1.24 23.15
CA ASN A 165 -10.98 0.09 23.35
C ASN A 165 -10.26 0.25 24.70
N SER A 166 -10.72 -0.47 25.73
CA SER A 166 -10.08 -0.53 27.06
C SER A 166 -8.68 -1.14 27.04
N ASP A 167 -8.36 -1.91 26.00
CA ASP A 167 -7.20 -2.78 25.92
C ASP A 167 -6.05 -2.13 25.15
N CYS A 168 -6.29 -1.02 24.45
CA CYS A 168 -5.30 -0.31 23.65
C CYS A 168 -4.85 0.99 24.34
N GLN A 169 -3.55 1.32 24.28
CA GLN A 169 -3.04 2.58 24.83
C GLN A 169 -3.69 3.81 24.17
N SER A 170 -4.12 3.67 22.92
CA SER A 170 -4.87 4.66 22.14
C SER A 170 -6.30 4.90 22.63
N ASN A 171 -6.86 4.06 23.50
CA ASN A 171 -8.31 3.96 23.78
C ASN A 171 -9.17 3.58 22.56
N ALA A 172 -8.59 3.05 21.48
CA ALA A 172 -9.30 2.67 20.26
C ALA A 172 -8.81 1.32 19.76
N CYS A 173 -9.71 0.33 19.72
CA CYS A 173 -9.43 -1.01 19.26
C CYS A 173 -9.68 -1.16 17.76
N GLN A 174 -8.62 -0.94 17.00
CA GLN A 174 -8.60 -1.24 15.58
C GLN A 174 -8.22 -2.71 15.37
N ALA A 175 -9.21 -3.54 15.05
CA ALA A 175 -9.02 -4.46 13.94
C ALA A 175 -9.38 -3.65 12.68
N GLY A 176 -8.48 -3.58 11.68
CA GLY A 176 -8.82 -2.99 10.38
C GLY A 176 -10.20 -3.48 9.96
N VAL A 177 -11.08 -2.62 9.48
CA VAL A 177 -10.99 -1.90 8.21
C VAL A 177 -11.97 -0.72 8.31
N CYS A 178 -11.60 0.40 7.71
CA CYS A 178 -12.36 1.64 7.55
C CYS A 178 -13.70 1.43 6.80
N THR A 179 -14.59 0.61 7.38
CA THR A 179 -15.85 0.09 6.81
C THR A 179 -16.86 -0.25 7.92
N ASP A 180 -16.71 0.33 9.09
CA ASP A 180 -17.56 0.06 10.24
C ASP A 180 -18.79 0.98 10.33
N GLY A 181 -18.88 1.97 9.42
CA GLY A 181 -20.01 2.88 9.30
C GLY A 181 -19.97 4.04 10.29
N PHE A 182 -18.85 4.24 10.99
CA PHE A 182 -18.63 5.36 11.91
C PHE A 182 -17.40 6.15 11.49
N THR A 183 -17.26 7.40 11.98
CA THR A 183 -16.02 8.16 11.84
C THR A 183 -15.17 7.92 13.08
N ASP A 184 -14.19 7.03 12.99
CA ASP A 184 -13.34 6.70 14.12
C ASP A 184 -11.85 6.52 13.75
N GLY A 185 -11.00 6.31 14.75
CA GLY A 185 -9.56 6.12 14.55
C GLY A 185 -8.89 7.31 13.85
N THR A 186 -8.33 7.08 12.66
CA THR A 186 -7.64 8.10 11.86
C THR A 186 -8.51 8.71 10.76
N GLU A 187 -9.74 8.25 10.58
CA GLU A 187 -10.62 8.68 9.49
C GLU A 187 -10.98 10.17 9.55
N THR A 188 -11.15 10.78 8.38
CA THR A 188 -11.61 12.17 8.28
C THR A 188 -13.10 12.29 7.96
N ASP A 189 -13.70 11.24 7.40
CA ASP A 189 -15.14 11.03 7.26
C ASP A 189 -15.43 9.53 7.44
N VAL A 190 -16.69 9.16 7.63
CA VAL A 190 -17.14 7.76 7.83
C VAL A 190 -16.49 6.85 6.77
N ASP A 191 -15.70 5.89 7.24
CA ASP A 191 -15.06 4.85 6.43
C ASP A 191 -14.03 5.36 5.40
N CYS A 192 -13.52 6.59 5.54
CA CYS A 192 -12.55 7.14 4.59
C CYS A 192 -11.62 8.25 5.15
N GLY A 193 -10.50 8.45 4.44
CA GLY A 193 -9.51 9.47 4.76
C GLY A 193 -8.58 9.10 5.92
N GLY A 194 -7.63 9.97 6.27
CA GLY A 194 -6.67 9.71 7.32
C GLY A 194 -5.37 9.03 6.87
N MET A 195 -4.68 8.41 7.82
CA MET A 195 -3.35 7.84 7.60
C MET A 195 -3.43 6.50 6.87
N ASN A 196 -3.24 6.50 5.53
CA ASN A 196 -2.84 5.41 4.60
C ASN A 196 -3.43 3.98 4.75
N MET A 197 -4.35 3.75 5.68
CA MET A 197 -4.99 2.46 5.96
C MET A 197 -6.46 2.45 5.53
N CYS A 198 -6.99 3.63 5.17
CA CYS A 198 -8.37 3.83 4.70
C CYS A 198 -8.40 4.25 3.24
N PRO A 199 -9.48 3.90 2.50
CA PRO A 199 -9.70 4.45 1.17
C PRO A 199 -9.84 5.97 1.23
N ARG A 200 -9.43 6.64 0.16
CA ARG A 200 -9.60 8.08 0.02
C ARG A 200 -11.07 8.46 -0.11
N CYS A 201 -11.45 9.54 0.55
CA CYS A 201 -12.79 10.09 0.55
C CYS A 201 -13.19 10.63 -0.83
N ALA A 202 -14.43 10.34 -1.23
CA ALA A 202 -15.06 10.89 -2.42
C ALA A 202 -15.41 12.38 -2.24
N ASP A 203 -15.76 13.05 -3.34
CA ASP A 203 -16.11 14.47 -3.33
C ASP A 203 -17.31 14.76 -2.40
N GLY A 204 -17.24 15.88 -1.68
CA GLY A 204 -18.25 16.30 -0.70
C GLY A 204 -18.07 15.71 0.71
N LYS A 205 -17.10 14.81 0.91
CA LYS A 205 -16.76 14.21 2.21
C LYS A 205 -15.79 15.06 3.02
N ALA A 206 -15.78 14.88 4.33
CA ALA A 206 -14.91 15.61 5.24
C ALA A 206 -13.43 15.19 5.08
N CYS A 207 -12.54 16.18 5.13
CA CYS A 207 -11.09 16.00 4.98
C CYS A 207 -10.33 16.99 5.85
N THR A 208 -9.06 16.67 6.12
CA THR A 208 -8.13 17.56 6.83
C THR A 208 -6.94 17.96 5.98
N THR A 209 -6.55 17.08 5.04
CA THR A 209 -5.46 17.30 4.09
C THR A 209 -5.88 16.82 2.72
N GLY A 210 -5.21 17.30 1.67
CA GLY A 210 -5.42 16.79 0.31
C GLY A 210 -5.22 15.26 0.22
N GLY A 211 -4.34 14.69 1.07
CA GLY A 211 -4.09 13.26 1.14
C GLY A 211 -5.33 12.39 1.38
N ASP A 212 -6.35 12.96 2.04
CA ASP A 212 -7.58 12.29 2.42
C ASP A 212 -8.55 12.10 1.25
N CYS A 213 -8.43 12.91 0.19
CA CYS A 213 -9.39 12.98 -0.91
C CYS A 213 -8.93 12.21 -2.15
N GLN A 214 -9.88 11.63 -2.89
CA GLN A 214 -9.58 10.94 -4.15
C GLN A 214 -8.88 11.87 -5.14
N ASN A 215 -9.37 13.11 -5.25
CA ASN A 215 -8.82 14.15 -6.13
C ASN A 215 -7.66 14.92 -5.53
N SER A 216 -7.18 14.51 -4.35
CA SER A 216 -6.11 15.18 -3.62
C SER A 216 -6.38 16.66 -3.25
N SER A 217 -7.63 17.14 -3.40
CA SER A 217 -8.05 18.52 -3.16
C SER A 217 -8.97 18.59 -1.94
N CYS A 218 -8.48 19.22 -0.87
CA CYS A 218 -9.23 19.44 0.37
C CYS A 218 -9.32 20.95 0.62
N SER A 219 -10.53 21.50 0.50
CA SER A 219 -10.79 22.93 0.73
C SER A 219 -12.05 23.10 1.57
N GLY A 220 -11.99 23.98 2.57
CA GLY A 220 -13.09 24.16 3.52
C GLY A 220 -13.41 22.92 4.35
N ASN A 221 -12.41 22.07 4.62
CA ASN A 221 -12.54 20.75 5.27
C ASN A 221 -13.44 19.76 4.52
N VAL A 222 -13.60 19.95 3.20
CA VAL A 222 -14.40 19.08 2.33
C VAL A 222 -13.62 18.74 1.07
N CYS A 223 -13.66 17.47 0.65
CA CYS A 223 -13.08 17.01 -0.59
C CYS A 223 -13.80 17.66 -1.77
N GLN A 224 -13.04 18.35 -2.62
CA GLN A 224 -13.60 19.08 -3.75
C GLN A 224 -13.60 18.22 -5.01
N ALA A 225 -14.63 18.44 -5.84
CA ALA A 225 -14.64 17.93 -7.21
C ALA A 225 -13.42 18.47 -7.99
N PRO A 226 -12.88 17.69 -8.92
CA PRO A 226 -11.67 18.07 -9.62
C PRO A 226 -11.99 19.23 -10.57
N SER A 227 -11.05 20.15 -10.70
CA SER A 227 -11.23 21.35 -11.50
C SER A 227 -9.88 21.82 -12.01
N CYS A 228 -9.84 22.26 -13.27
CA CYS A 228 -8.63 22.76 -13.93
C CYS A 228 -8.16 24.14 -13.43
N THR A 229 -8.48 24.49 -12.18
CA THR A 229 -8.13 25.76 -11.52
C THR A 229 -8.00 25.56 -9.99
N ASP A 230 -7.92 24.31 -9.53
CA ASP A 230 -7.86 23.98 -8.10
C ASP A 230 -6.42 23.88 -7.56
N MET A 231 -5.42 24.14 -8.41
CA MET A 231 -3.99 24.13 -8.10
C MET A 231 -3.48 22.75 -7.67
N VAL A 232 -4.18 21.68 -8.04
CA VAL A 232 -3.82 20.29 -7.77
C VAL A 232 -3.83 19.49 -9.06
N ARG A 233 -2.74 18.78 -9.36
CA ARG A 233 -2.72 17.84 -10.49
C ARG A 233 -3.63 16.65 -10.23
N ASN A 234 -4.85 16.65 -10.75
CA ASN A 234 -5.84 15.59 -10.59
C ASN A 234 -6.62 15.30 -11.88
N ASP A 235 -7.58 14.35 -11.82
CA ASP A 235 -8.52 14.02 -12.91
C ASP A 235 -7.95 14.13 -14.33
N GLY A 236 -6.92 13.33 -14.64
CA GLY A 236 -6.35 13.24 -15.99
C GLY A 236 -5.46 14.40 -16.44
N GLU A 237 -5.19 15.40 -15.59
CA GLU A 237 -4.25 16.48 -15.86
C GLU A 237 -2.81 16.00 -16.02
N THR A 238 -2.11 16.60 -16.99
CA THR A 238 -0.72 16.26 -17.26
C THR A 238 0.26 17.13 -16.48
N ASP A 239 -0.15 18.35 -16.13
CA ASP A 239 0.47 19.21 -15.13
C ASP A 239 -0.61 19.93 -14.32
N VAL A 240 -0.27 20.61 -13.23
CA VAL A 240 -1.23 21.30 -12.37
C VAL A 240 -2.14 22.23 -13.19
N ASP A 241 -3.45 22.00 -13.13
CA ASP A 241 -4.50 22.80 -13.78
C ASP A 241 -4.45 22.80 -15.33
N CYS A 242 -3.73 21.86 -15.97
CA CYS A 242 -3.62 21.84 -17.43
C CYS A 242 -3.37 20.46 -18.07
N GLY A 243 -3.72 20.41 -19.36
CA GLY A 243 -3.46 19.30 -20.25
C GLY A 243 -4.33 18.06 -19.99
N GLY A 244 -3.97 16.95 -20.64
CA GLY A 244 -4.75 15.72 -20.61
C GLY A 244 -5.95 15.72 -21.55
N THR A 245 -6.77 14.68 -21.43
CA THR A 245 -8.00 14.50 -22.24
C THR A 245 -9.21 15.24 -21.69
N ASN A 246 -9.09 15.73 -20.46
CA ASN A 246 -10.16 16.42 -19.78
C ASN A 246 -10.17 17.87 -20.27
N ALA A 247 -11.33 18.55 -20.21
CA ALA A 247 -11.56 19.83 -20.89
C ALA A 247 -10.74 21.03 -20.33
N CYS A 248 -9.60 20.75 -19.71
CA CYS A 248 -8.66 21.70 -19.15
C CYS A 248 -7.94 22.50 -20.25
N PRO A 249 -7.49 23.73 -19.92
CA PRO A 249 -6.61 24.49 -20.79
C PRO A 249 -5.35 23.69 -21.13
N ARG A 250 -4.80 23.93 -22.31
CA ARG A 250 -3.50 23.35 -22.68
C ARG A 250 -2.39 23.95 -21.83
N CYS A 251 -1.43 23.12 -21.47
CA CYS A 251 -0.25 23.49 -20.74
C CYS A 251 0.66 24.44 -21.53
N GLY A 252 1.18 25.44 -20.84
CA GLY A 252 2.21 26.35 -21.33
C GLY A 252 3.57 25.69 -21.45
N ILE A 253 4.55 26.46 -21.90
CA ILE A 253 5.93 25.97 -22.08
C ILE A 253 6.55 25.59 -20.72
N HIS A 254 7.36 24.53 -20.70
CA HIS A 254 8.00 23.92 -19.54
C HIS A 254 7.08 23.22 -18.53
N GLN A 255 5.78 23.11 -18.83
CA GLN A 255 4.84 22.31 -18.05
C GLN A 255 4.83 20.84 -18.50
N MET A 256 4.46 19.93 -17.61
CA MET A 256 4.42 18.50 -17.90
C MET A 256 3.31 18.12 -18.91
N CYS A 257 3.60 17.16 -19.78
CA CYS A 257 2.68 16.67 -20.81
C CYS A 257 2.84 15.17 -21.06
N ALA A 258 1.79 14.53 -21.59
CA ALA A 258 1.84 13.15 -22.07
C ALA A 258 1.85 13.08 -23.61
N ALA A 259 1.20 14.04 -24.27
CA ALA A 259 1.07 14.13 -25.71
C ALA A 259 1.10 15.60 -26.17
N GLY A 260 1.37 15.81 -27.47
CA GLY A 260 1.39 17.16 -28.06
C GLY A 260 0.05 17.91 -27.92
N SER A 261 -1.08 17.19 -27.82
CA SER A 261 -2.42 17.78 -27.58
C SER A 261 -2.51 18.55 -26.26
N ASP A 262 -1.67 18.20 -25.30
CA ASP A 262 -1.67 18.75 -23.95
C ASP A 262 -0.98 20.10 -23.91
N CYS A 263 -0.13 20.39 -24.89
CA CYS A 263 0.69 21.60 -24.94
C CYS A 263 0.08 22.67 -25.84
N GLN A 264 0.12 23.93 -25.42
CA GLN A 264 -0.29 25.06 -26.25
C GLN A 264 0.56 25.14 -27.54
N SER A 265 1.82 24.72 -27.49
CA SER A 265 2.73 24.61 -28.63
C SER A 265 2.43 23.43 -29.56
N GLY A 266 1.64 22.45 -29.13
CA GLY A 266 1.46 21.19 -29.84
C GLY A 266 2.62 20.19 -29.68
N LEU A 267 3.67 20.54 -28.93
CA LEU A 267 4.90 19.74 -28.82
C LEU A 267 5.14 19.27 -27.39
N CYS A 268 5.13 17.95 -27.20
CA CYS A 268 5.51 17.30 -25.96
C CYS A 268 6.79 16.49 -26.19
N MET A 269 7.92 16.95 -25.65
CA MET A 269 9.20 16.26 -25.76
C MET A 269 9.78 16.00 -24.38
N GLY A 270 10.25 14.78 -24.13
CA GLY A 270 10.78 14.41 -22.81
C GLY A 270 9.76 14.50 -21.66
N GLY A 271 8.45 14.49 -21.99
CA GLY A 271 7.37 14.66 -21.02
C GLY A 271 7.12 16.11 -20.60
N VAL A 272 7.66 17.08 -21.34
CA VAL A 272 7.53 18.52 -21.08
C VAL A 272 7.09 19.25 -22.35
N CYS A 273 6.23 20.25 -22.20
CA CYS A 273 5.80 21.13 -23.26
C CYS A 273 6.96 22.03 -23.69
N GLU A 274 7.49 21.78 -24.88
CA GLU A 274 8.56 22.58 -25.45
C GLU A 274 7.98 23.75 -26.25
N PRO A 275 8.71 24.86 -26.40
CA PRO A 275 8.33 25.91 -27.32
C PRO A 275 8.07 25.30 -28.69
N ALA A 276 7.04 25.80 -29.38
CA ALA A 276 7.00 25.58 -30.81
C ALA A 276 8.32 26.16 -31.37
N PRO A 277 9.10 25.38 -32.14
CA PRO A 277 10.31 25.87 -32.76
C PRO A 277 9.97 27.16 -33.48
N ASN A 278 10.59 28.24 -33.03
CA ASN A 278 10.48 29.51 -33.70
C ASN A 278 11.25 29.35 -34.99
N CYS A 279 10.59 29.60 -36.11
CA CYS A 279 11.23 29.53 -37.42
C CYS A 279 12.28 30.64 -37.65
N MET A 280 12.83 31.21 -36.58
CA MET A 280 13.76 32.33 -36.52
C MET A 280 14.72 32.10 -35.33
N ASP A 281 15.13 30.86 -35.06
CA ASP A 281 16.12 30.50 -34.04
C ASP A 281 17.54 30.24 -34.57
N GLY A 282 17.73 30.32 -35.89
CA GLY A 282 19.02 30.09 -36.52
C GLY A 282 19.41 28.61 -36.56
N MET A 283 18.49 27.69 -36.30
CA MET A 283 18.69 26.25 -36.43
C MET A 283 17.75 25.67 -37.49
N VAL A 284 17.98 24.41 -37.91
CA VAL A 284 17.01 23.66 -38.72
C VAL A 284 16.27 22.73 -37.78
N ASN A 285 15.04 23.09 -37.39
CA ASN A 285 14.23 22.27 -36.50
C ASN A 285 12.73 22.41 -36.85
N GLY A 286 11.84 21.80 -36.08
CA GLY A 286 10.40 22.11 -36.22
C GLY A 286 9.70 21.78 -37.53
N GLY A 287 10.32 20.97 -38.40
CA GLY A 287 9.80 20.67 -39.73
C GLY A 287 10.29 21.62 -40.82
N GLU A 288 11.19 22.56 -40.50
CA GLU A 288 11.89 23.41 -41.46
C GLU A 288 12.71 22.58 -42.45
N THR A 289 12.86 23.10 -43.66
CA THR A 289 13.68 22.47 -44.71
C THR A 289 15.02 23.16 -44.92
N ASP A 290 15.18 24.40 -44.44
CA ASP A 290 16.46 25.06 -44.23
C ASP A 290 16.38 25.97 -42.98
N VAL A 291 17.50 26.55 -42.56
CA VAL A 291 17.56 27.38 -41.33
C VAL A 291 16.53 28.50 -41.42
N ASP A 292 15.61 28.53 -40.45
CA ASP A 292 14.59 29.57 -40.32
C ASP A 292 13.56 29.63 -41.48
N CYS A 293 13.41 28.57 -42.28
CA CYS A 293 12.45 28.55 -43.39
C CYS A 293 11.99 27.16 -43.86
N GLY A 294 10.85 27.18 -44.56
CA GLY A 294 10.31 26.01 -45.26
C GLY A 294 9.56 25.03 -44.36
N GLY A 295 9.21 23.87 -44.91
CA GLY A 295 8.37 22.88 -44.23
C GLY A 295 6.87 23.09 -44.39
N ALA A 296 6.10 22.13 -43.88
CA ALA A 296 4.63 22.20 -43.84
C ALA A 296 4.10 22.98 -42.62
N THR A 297 4.99 23.46 -41.74
CA THR A 297 4.69 24.25 -40.56
C THR A 297 4.55 25.74 -40.91
N ALA A 298 4.10 26.58 -39.97
CA ALA A 298 3.78 28.00 -40.16
C ALA A 298 5.01 28.91 -40.45
N CYS A 299 6.11 28.36 -40.92
CA CYS A 299 7.35 29.06 -41.19
C CYS A 299 7.31 29.84 -42.52
N PRO A 300 8.08 30.94 -42.64
CA PRO A 300 8.26 31.63 -43.92
C PRO A 300 8.81 30.67 -44.98
N ARG A 301 8.37 30.84 -46.23
CA ARG A 301 8.89 30.06 -47.35
C ARG A 301 10.33 30.46 -47.65
N CYS A 302 11.17 29.48 -47.93
CA CYS A 302 12.58 29.63 -48.23
C CYS A 302 12.82 30.45 -49.50
N ALA A 303 13.82 31.33 -49.45
CA ALA A 303 14.29 32.07 -50.62
C ALA A 303 15.03 31.15 -51.60
N ASN A 304 15.32 31.65 -52.80
CA ASN A 304 16.05 30.88 -53.79
C ASN A 304 17.44 30.49 -53.27
N GLY A 305 17.86 29.25 -53.52
CA GLY A 305 19.13 28.71 -53.07
C GLY A 305 19.14 28.15 -51.65
N PHE A 306 18.03 28.14 -50.92
CA PHE A 306 17.90 27.40 -49.66
C PHE A 306 17.37 25.99 -49.91
N ASN A 307 17.58 25.09 -48.98
CA ASN A 307 17.16 23.70 -49.04
C ASN A 307 15.62 23.58 -49.01
N CYS A 308 15.09 22.55 -49.68
CA CYS A 308 13.66 22.27 -49.73
C CYS A 308 13.38 20.78 -49.96
N LEU A 309 12.19 20.34 -49.57
CA LEU A 309 11.67 19.00 -49.86
C LEU A 309 10.49 19.04 -50.84
N ALA A 310 9.73 20.13 -50.84
CA ALA A 310 8.58 20.35 -51.72
C ALA A 310 8.52 21.79 -52.22
N GLY A 311 7.80 22.01 -53.33
CA GLY A 311 7.57 23.36 -53.87
C GLY A 311 6.87 24.28 -52.86
N SER A 312 6.03 23.74 -51.98
CA SER A 312 5.42 24.48 -50.85
C SER A 312 6.45 25.18 -49.96
N ASP A 313 7.68 24.68 -49.91
CA ASP A 313 8.70 25.21 -49.00
C ASP A 313 9.36 26.47 -49.58
N CYS A 314 9.25 26.69 -50.89
CA CYS A 314 9.97 27.75 -51.61
C CYS A 314 9.08 28.94 -51.94
N LEU A 315 9.61 30.16 -51.84
CA LEU A 315 8.92 31.37 -52.27
C LEU A 315 8.57 31.32 -53.77
N SER A 316 9.44 30.73 -54.58
CA SER A 316 9.21 30.49 -56.02
C SER A 316 8.19 29.40 -56.30
N SER A 317 7.81 28.60 -55.30
CA SER A 317 7.07 27.35 -55.46
C SER A 317 7.81 26.25 -56.26
N VAL A 318 9.10 26.44 -56.56
CA VAL A 318 9.93 25.50 -57.32
C VAL A 318 10.99 24.90 -56.41
N CYS A 319 10.83 23.62 -56.08
CA CYS A 319 11.87 22.84 -55.41
C CYS A 319 12.48 21.84 -56.38
N SER A 320 13.76 22.00 -56.71
CA SER A 320 14.48 21.08 -57.61
C SER A 320 15.90 20.85 -57.11
N MET A 321 16.35 19.60 -57.18
CA MET A 321 17.63 19.17 -56.60
C MET A 321 17.77 19.54 -55.12
N SER A 322 16.69 19.40 -54.36
CA SER A 322 16.59 19.76 -52.94
C SER A 322 16.92 21.22 -52.60
N ARG A 323 16.83 22.13 -53.60
CA ARG A 323 17.01 23.58 -53.39
C ARG A 323 15.93 24.38 -54.08
N CYS A 324 15.53 25.47 -53.45
CA CYS A 324 14.59 26.43 -54.04
C CYS A 324 15.22 27.09 -55.26
N GLN A 325 14.59 26.92 -56.41
CA GLN A 325 15.09 27.50 -57.67
C GLN A 325 14.44 28.85 -57.93
N THR A 326 15.11 29.69 -58.72
CA THR A 326 14.50 30.91 -59.26
C THR A 326 13.29 30.55 -60.13
N PRO A 327 12.17 31.29 -60.03
CA PRO A 327 11.02 31.09 -60.89
C PRO A 327 11.40 31.30 -62.36
N SER A 328 10.85 30.49 -63.27
CA SER A 328 11.14 30.53 -64.70
C SER A 328 9.86 30.50 -65.51
N CYS A 329 9.82 31.26 -66.61
CA CYS A 329 8.68 31.36 -67.52
C CYS A 329 8.35 30.09 -68.33
N THR A 330 8.87 28.93 -67.91
CA THR A 330 8.76 27.64 -68.60
C THR A 330 8.84 26.49 -67.59
N ASP A 331 8.54 26.75 -66.31
CA ASP A 331 8.63 25.77 -65.22
C ASP A 331 7.28 25.09 -64.92
N MET A 332 6.24 25.40 -65.71
CA MET A 332 4.88 24.85 -65.60
C MET A 332 4.19 25.20 -64.27
N ILE A 333 4.66 26.23 -63.57
CA ILE A 333 4.11 26.70 -62.30
C ILE A 333 3.85 28.21 -62.39
N ARG A 334 2.61 28.65 -62.10
CA ARG A 334 2.28 30.08 -62.07
C ARG A 334 2.99 30.78 -60.90
N ASN A 335 4.17 31.36 -61.17
CA ASN A 335 5.01 32.04 -60.19
C ASN A 335 5.70 33.28 -60.80
N GLY A 336 6.68 33.90 -60.13
CA GLY A 336 7.60 34.86 -60.77
C GLY A 336 7.01 36.16 -61.35
N GLY A 337 5.71 36.43 -61.18
CA GLY A 337 5.00 37.56 -61.80
C GLY A 337 4.13 37.17 -62.99
N GLU A 338 3.98 35.88 -63.27
CA GLU A 338 3.13 35.34 -64.33
C GLU A 338 1.64 35.60 -64.10
N SER A 339 0.95 35.92 -65.19
CA SER A 339 -0.50 36.11 -65.16
C SER A 339 -1.28 34.81 -65.38
N ASP A 340 -0.66 33.84 -66.05
CA ASP A 340 -1.08 32.44 -66.16
C ASP A 340 0.18 31.56 -66.24
N VAL A 341 0.05 30.24 -66.06
CA VAL A 341 1.19 29.31 -66.07
C VAL A 341 2.10 29.54 -67.29
N ASP A 342 3.37 29.88 -67.03
CA ASP A 342 4.44 30.14 -68.01
C ASP A 342 4.18 31.34 -68.95
N CYS A 343 3.26 32.26 -68.62
CA CYS A 343 2.99 33.43 -69.47
C CYS A 343 2.44 34.66 -68.74
N GLY A 344 2.57 35.82 -69.41
CA GLY A 344 2.08 37.10 -68.93
C GLY A 344 2.95 37.71 -67.83
N GLY A 345 2.55 38.86 -67.31
CA GLY A 345 3.40 39.67 -66.44
C GLY A 345 4.30 40.64 -67.21
N MET A 346 4.71 41.72 -66.54
CA MET A 346 5.28 42.89 -67.22
C MET A 346 6.78 42.82 -67.54
N THR A 347 7.55 41.83 -67.07
CA THR A 347 9.01 41.99 -67.04
C THR A 347 9.88 40.85 -67.57
N MET A 348 9.42 39.61 -67.77
CA MET A 348 10.33 38.53 -68.23
C MET A 348 9.70 37.44 -69.11
N CYS A 349 8.38 37.22 -69.05
CA CYS A 349 7.73 36.07 -69.69
C CYS A 349 7.06 36.42 -71.02
N ALA A 350 6.87 35.41 -71.88
CA ALA A 350 6.12 35.56 -73.12
C ALA A 350 4.66 35.92 -72.81
N ARG A 351 4.03 36.70 -73.69
CA ARG A 351 2.62 37.06 -73.53
C ARG A 351 1.73 35.83 -73.71
N CYS A 352 0.64 35.80 -72.94
CA CYS A 352 -0.33 34.73 -72.95
C CYS A 352 -1.16 34.68 -74.24
N ALA A 353 -1.43 33.47 -74.71
CA ALA A 353 -2.35 33.20 -75.82
C ALA A 353 -3.82 33.44 -75.42
N THR A 354 -4.71 33.55 -76.41
CA THR A 354 -6.15 33.64 -76.18
C THR A 354 -6.66 32.51 -75.29
N GLY A 355 -7.54 32.82 -74.34
CA GLY A 355 -8.13 31.90 -73.37
C GLY A 355 -7.33 31.72 -72.07
N LYS A 356 -6.10 32.24 -71.99
CA LYS A 356 -5.26 32.22 -70.78
C LYS A 356 -5.62 33.36 -69.82
N MET A 357 -5.29 33.20 -68.54
CA MET A 357 -5.54 34.22 -67.52
C MET A 357 -4.67 35.47 -67.73
N CYS A 358 -5.22 36.63 -67.41
CA CYS A 358 -4.52 37.92 -67.51
C CYS A 358 -4.94 38.87 -66.40
N THR A 359 -4.05 39.81 -66.07
CA THR A 359 -4.32 40.89 -65.10
C THR A 359 -4.38 42.26 -65.76
N VAL A 360 -3.58 42.45 -66.81
CA VAL A 360 -3.53 43.66 -67.63
C VAL A 360 -3.51 43.30 -69.11
N ASN A 361 -3.90 44.26 -69.95
CA ASN A 361 -3.84 44.12 -71.40
C ASN A 361 -2.45 43.71 -71.91
N GLY A 362 -1.37 44.17 -71.27
CA GLY A 362 0.00 43.83 -71.63
C GLY A 362 0.37 42.35 -71.47
N ASP A 363 -0.42 41.58 -70.72
CA ASP A 363 -0.18 40.15 -70.50
C ASP A 363 -0.57 39.31 -71.71
N CYS A 364 -1.43 39.82 -72.59
CA CYS A 364 -2.02 39.07 -73.71
C CYS A 364 -1.32 39.35 -75.04
N LEU A 365 -1.15 38.32 -75.88
CA LEU A 365 -0.70 38.50 -77.26
C LEU A 365 -1.63 39.44 -78.05
N SER A 366 -2.95 39.33 -77.83
CA SER A 366 -3.95 40.22 -78.42
C SER A 366 -3.96 41.63 -77.84
N SER A 367 -3.21 41.87 -76.75
CA SER A 367 -3.26 43.10 -75.95
C SER A 367 -4.64 43.44 -75.36
N ILE A 368 -5.54 42.45 -75.26
CA ILE A 368 -6.89 42.62 -74.71
C ILE A 368 -7.09 41.61 -73.58
N CYS A 369 -7.14 42.13 -72.35
CA CYS A 369 -7.52 41.38 -71.17
C CYS A 369 -8.95 41.78 -70.77
N SER A 370 -9.90 40.85 -70.89
CA SER A 370 -11.31 41.13 -70.61
C SER A 370 -11.93 39.99 -69.83
N GLY A 371 -12.53 40.30 -68.67
CA GLY A 371 -13.06 39.28 -67.76
C GLY A 371 -12.00 38.40 -67.11
N GLY A 372 -10.75 38.86 -67.04
CA GLY A 372 -9.62 38.11 -66.47
C GLY A 372 -9.01 37.07 -67.43
N THR A 373 -9.41 37.07 -68.70
CA THR A 373 -8.87 36.19 -69.74
C THR A 373 -8.47 36.97 -71.00
N CYS A 374 -7.43 36.47 -71.68
CA CYS A 374 -6.98 37.01 -72.95
C CYS A 374 -7.97 36.68 -74.06
N GLN A 375 -8.40 37.70 -74.81
CA GLN A 375 -9.34 37.52 -75.94
C GLN A 375 -8.65 37.30 -77.26
#